data_AF-A0A9P0MML7-F1
#
_entry.id   AF-A0A9P0MML7-F1
#
_cell.length_a   1.000
_cell.length_b   1.000
_cell.length_c   1.000
_cell.angle_alpha   90.00
_cell.angle_beta   90.00
_cell.angle_gamma   90.00
#
_symmetry.space_group_name_H-M   'P 1'
#
loop_
_entity.id
_entity.type
_entity.pdbx_description
1 polymer ?
#
loop_
_entity_poly.entity_id
_entity_poly.type
_entity_poly.pdbx_seq_one_letter_code
_entity_poly.pdbx_strand_id
1 'polypeptide(L)'
;MSVKSPISVLQEITQQRGLCPPVYNIEHSLEVGHSFICTVDAIGITAKAYGCNKKDCKHRAAEKALDILGYKMNNTTNNNEIVPYQPKCSLVPLNNILPLANYVGQLNEFASARQFPYPSYNENIGTCLNFVVECRFLNWSTTGMGPNKKSAKQKAAQLILEKLQQEDISTMYQKFQNLSISKFEVSKLTDAIVEKYSALPSFGINSSIEKKWRIQSWTW
;
A
#
# COMPACT_ATOMS: atom_id res chain seq x y z
N MET A 1 -2.46 25.49 -14.12
CA MET A 1 -2.99 26.16 -12.90
C MET A 1 -3.18 25.09 -11.84
N SER A 2 -2.58 25.24 -10.66
CA SER A 2 -2.63 24.24 -9.59
C SER A 2 -3.99 24.27 -8.91
N VAL A 3 -4.75 23.18 -8.99
CA VAL A 3 -6.07 23.08 -8.34
C VAL A 3 -5.86 22.98 -6.83
N LYS A 4 -6.21 24.03 -6.09
CA LYS A 4 -6.11 24.04 -4.62
C LYS A 4 -7.08 23.01 -4.04
N SER A 5 -6.65 22.27 -3.03
CA SER A 5 -7.52 21.35 -2.30
C SER A 5 -8.55 22.13 -1.47
N PRO A 6 -9.83 21.69 -1.37
CA PRO A 6 -10.85 22.30 -0.51
C PRO A 6 -10.40 22.39 0.95
N ILE A 7 -9.59 21.43 1.42
CA ILE A 7 -8.97 21.47 2.75
C ILE A 7 -8.10 22.73 2.92
N SER A 8 -7.28 23.02 1.91
CA SER A 8 -6.38 24.18 1.90
C SER A 8 -7.17 25.48 1.82
N VAL A 9 -8.25 25.51 1.04
CA VAL A 9 -9.12 26.68 0.91
C VAL A 9 -9.87 26.97 2.20
N LEU A 10 -10.44 25.94 2.83
CA LEU A 10 -11.10 26.10 4.13
C LEU A 10 -10.14 26.62 5.20
N GLN A 11 -8.91 26.11 5.22
CA GLN A 11 -7.86 26.60 6.11
C GLN A 11 -7.48 28.06 5.83
N GLU A 12 -7.31 28.43 4.56
CA GLU A 12 -7.00 29.80 4.14
C GLU A 12 -8.10 30.78 4.58
N ILE A 13 -9.37 30.41 4.42
CA ILE A 13 -10.53 31.22 4.86
C ILE A 13 -10.53 31.39 6.39
N THR A 14 -10.32 30.32 7.15
CA THR A 14 -10.26 30.43 8.63
C THR A 14 -9.13 31.34 9.09
N GLN A 15 -7.97 31.28 8.42
CA GLN A 15 -6.82 32.12 8.74
C GLN A 15 -7.07 33.58 8.38
N GLN A 16 -7.65 33.86 7.21
CA GLN A 16 -8.02 35.22 6.78
C GLN A 16 -9.05 35.87 7.72
N ARG A 17 -9.94 35.07 8.31
CA ARG A 17 -10.94 35.54 9.28
C ARG A 17 -10.41 35.64 10.71
N GLY A 18 -9.15 35.27 10.97
CA GLY A 18 -8.58 35.25 12.31
C GLY A 18 -9.24 34.24 13.26
N LEU A 19 -9.86 33.18 12.71
CA LEU A 19 -10.54 32.14 13.49
C LEU A 19 -9.62 30.94 13.73
N CYS A 20 -10.03 30.08 14.67
CA CYS A 20 -9.37 28.81 14.91
C CYS A 20 -9.33 27.96 13.63
N PRO A 21 -8.25 27.19 13.40
CA PRO A 21 -8.14 26.32 12.24
C PRO A 21 -9.19 25.19 12.27
N PRO A 22 -9.58 24.64 11.10
CA PRO A 22 -10.59 23.59 11.02
C PRO A 22 -10.15 22.32 11.75
N VAL A 23 -11.02 21.78 12.59
CA VAL A 23 -10.77 20.54 13.33
C VAL A 23 -11.42 19.37 12.60
N TYR A 24 -10.64 18.33 12.29
CA TYR A 24 -11.13 17.14 11.59
C TYR A 24 -11.09 15.92 12.51
N ASN A 25 -12.26 15.37 12.82
CA ASN A 25 -12.41 14.07 13.46
C ASN A 25 -12.71 13.00 12.40
N ILE A 26 -11.98 11.88 12.40
CA ILE A 26 -12.22 10.76 11.48
C ILE A 26 -12.54 9.52 12.31
N GLU A 27 -13.69 8.93 12.04
CA GLU A 27 -14.16 7.70 12.66
C GLU A 27 -14.31 6.61 11.60
N HIS A 28 -14.31 5.35 12.04
CA HIS A 28 -14.57 4.22 11.16
C HIS A 28 -16.08 3.98 11.11
N SER A 29 -16.67 4.00 9.91
CA SER A 29 -18.08 3.68 9.72
C SER A 29 -18.23 2.20 9.36
N LEU A 30 -19.29 1.58 9.87
CA LEU A 30 -19.67 0.19 9.56
C LEU A 30 -20.58 0.10 8.32
N GLU A 31 -20.83 1.23 7.67
CA GLU A 31 -21.73 1.32 6.53
C GLU A 31 -21.10 0.75 5.24
N VAL A 32 -21.90 -0.02 4.50
CA VAL A 32 -21.44 -0.72 3.29
C VAL A 32 -21.09 0.31 2.21
N GLY A 33 -19.82 0.34 1.79
CA GLY A 33 -19.32 1.24 0.74
C GLY A 33 -18.57 2.48 1.24
N HIS A 34 -18.69 2.84 2.52
CA HIS A 34 -17.99 3.98 3.12
C HIS A 34 -17.38 3.63 4.47
N SER A 35 -16.14 3.13 4.47
CA SER A 35 -15.45 2.70 5.69
C SER A 35 -15.05 3.85 6.63
N PHE A 36 -15.06 5.10 6.16
CA PHE A 36 -14.65 6.26 6.96
C PHE A 36 -15.70 7.36 6.94
N ILE A 37 -15.97 7.92 8.11
CA ILE A 37 -16.75 9.14 8.30
C ILE A 37 -15.85 10.23 8.88
N CYS A 38 -15.94 11.45 8.34
CA CYS A 38 -15.16 12.58 8.78
C CYS A 38 -16.10 13.73 9.12
N THR A 39 -15.94 14.23 10.33
CA THR A 39 -16.62 15.41 10.84
C THR A 39 -15.61 16.55 10.87
N VAL A 40 -15.92 17.67 10.23
CA VAL A 40 -15.14 18.90 10.30
C VAL A 40 -15.92 19.96 11.07
N ASP A 41 -15.23 20.65 11.97
CA ASP A 41 -15.72 21.82 12.68
C ASP A 41 -14.88 23.04 12.28
N ALA A 42 -15.54 24.06 11.74
CA ALA A 42 -14.90 25.29 11.28
C ALA A 42 -15.92 26.44 11.25
N ILE A 43 -15.54 27.64 11.69
CA ILE A 43 -16.38 28.87 11.56
C ILE A 43 -17.79 28.66 12.17
N GLY A 44 -17.88 27.91 13.28
CA GLY A 44 -19.15 27.62 13.96
C GLY A 44 -20.10 26.70 13.19
N ILE A 45 -19.64 26.06 12.11
CA ILE A 45 -20.39 25.02 11.40
C ILE A 45 -19.75 23.66 11.59
N THR A 46 -20.59 22.63 11.59
CA THR A 46 -20.14 21.25 11.62
C THR A 46 -20.64 20.52 10.38
N ALA A 47 -19.73 19.95 9.59
CA ALA A 47 -20.06 19.20 8.39
C ALA A 47 -19.56 17.76 8.50
N LYS A 48 -20.40 16.80 8.11
CA LYS A 48 -20.08 15.37 8.08
C LYS A 48 -20.12 14.82 6.66
N ALA A 49 -19.09 14.06 6.31
CA ALA A 49 -19.00 13.39 5.01
C ALA A 49 -18.44 11.97 5.14
N TYR A 50 -18.82 11.13 4.18
CA TYR A 50 -18.39 9.75 4.06
C TYR A 50 -17.36 9.60 2.96
N GLY A 51 -16.39 8.71 3.16
CA GLY A 51 -15.35 8.43 2.17
C GLY A 51 -14.87 6.98 2.21
N CYS A 52 -14.31 6.55 1.10
CA CYS A 52 -13.71 5.22 0.97
C CYS A 52 -12.32 5.13 1.63
N ASN A 53 -11.70 6.27 1.92
CA ASN A 53 -10.44 6.38 2.65
C ASN A 53 -10.38 7.68 3.46
N LYS A 54 -9.48 7.74 4.45
CA LYS A 54 -9.32 8.91 5.33
C LYS A 54 -9.06 10.23 4.59
N LYS A 55 -8.38 10.19 3.44
CA LYS A 55 -8.05 11.39 2.63
C LYS A 55 -9.28 11.90 1.88
N ASP A 56 -9.98 11.02 1.17
CA ASP A 56 -11.23 11.31 0.46
C ASP A 56 -12.30 11.82 1.43
N CYS A 57 -12.42 11.18 2.58
CA CYS A 57 -13.34 11.56 3.64
C CYS A 57 -13.10 13.00 4.14
N LYS A 58 -11.83 13.36 4.43
CA LYS A 58 -11.45 14.74 4.79
C LYS A 58 -11.73 15.75 3.68
N HIS A 59 -11.45 15.37 2.44
CA HIS A 59 -11.66 16.24 1.28
C HIS A 59 -13.14 16.59 1.11
N ARG A 60 -14.02 15.57 1.15
CA ARG A 60 -15.47 15.74 1.07
C ARG A 60 -16.06 16.48 2.26
N ALA A 61 -15.52 16.26 3.47
CA ALA A 61 -15.95 16.99 4.66
C ALA A 61 -15.65 18.49 4.53
N ALA A 62 -14.44 18.84 4.07
CA ALA A 62 -14.05 20.23 3.80
C ALA A 62 -14.89 20.86 2.68
N GLU A 63 -15.15 20.12 1.60
CA GLU A 63 -16.01 20.57 0.49
C GLU A 63 -17.43 20.88 0.96
N LYS A 64 -18.03 19.99 1.76
CA LYS A 64 -19.36 20.21 2.35
C LYS A 64 -19.37 21.41 3.31
N ALA A 65 -18.30 21.62 4.08
CA ALA A 65 -18.18 22.79 4.93
C ALA A 65 -18.11 24.09 4.11
N LEU A 66 -17.35 24.11 3.01
CA LEU A 66 -17.28 25.26 2.11
C LEU A 66 -18.64 25.56 1.45
N ASP A 67 -19.38 24.53 1.05
CA ASP A 67 -20.72 24.65 0.47
C ASP A 67 -21.71 25.28 1.47
N ILE A 68 -21.71 24.80 2.73
CA ILE A 68 -22.52 25.39 3.82
C ILE A 68 -22.15 26.86 4.08
N LEU A 69 -20.87 27.21 3.95
CA LEU A 69 -20.38 28.58 4.10
C LEU A 69 -20.65 29.47 2.88
N GLY A 70 -21.20 28.92 1.79
CA GLY A 70 -21.51 29.64 0.55
C GLY A 70 -20.30 29.87 -0.36
N TYR A 71 -19.18 29.17 -0.12
CA TYR A 71 -17.99 29.25 -0.97
C TYR A 71 -18.09 28.26 -2.13
N LYS A 72 -18.39 28.77 -3.33
CA LYS A 72 -18.34 27.96 -4.55
C LYS A 72 -16.89 27.73 -4.98
N MET A 73 -16.41 26.51 -4.79
CA MET A 73 -15.18 26.08 -5.43
C MET A 73 -15.43 26.01 -6.93
N ASN A 74 -14.69 26.75 -7.73
CA ASN A 74 -14.67 26.65 -9.20
C ASN A 74 -13.98 25.35 -9.64
N ASN A 75 -14.52 24.23 -9.18
CA ASN A 75 -14.31 22.93 -9.78
C ASN A 75 -15.32 22.83 -10.92
N THR A 76 -14.86 23.09 -12.15
CA THR A 76 -15.64 22.80 -13.36
C THR A 76 -15.88 21.30 -13.46
N THR A 77 -16.89 20.80 -12.77
CA THR A 77 -17.55 19.53 -13.09
C THR A 77 -19.01 19.69 -12.72
N ASN A 78 -19.81 20.19 -13.67
CA ASN A 78 -21.24 19.95 -13.68
C ASN A 78 -21.42 18.43 -13.61
N ASN A 79 -22.10 17.93 -12.58
CA ASN A 79 -22.98 16.75 -12.63
C ASN A 79 -23.70 16.61 -11.28
N ASN A 80 -24.74 17.43 -11.12
CA ASN A 80 -25.88 17.07 -10.27
C ASN A 80 -26.78 16.14 -11.08
N GLU A 81 -26.50 14.84 -11.10
CA GLU A 81 -27.53 13.82 -11.29
C GLU A 81 -27.21 12.60 -10.42
N ILE A 82 -28.19 12.24 -9.61
CA ILE A 82 -28.24 11.04 -8.78
C ILE A 82 -28.33 9.86 -9.75
N VAL A 83 -27.26 9.06 -9.88
CA VAL A 83 -27.29 7.81 -10.67
C VAL A 83 -26.86 6.65 -9.78
N PRO A 84 -27.64 5.54 -9.70
CA PRO A 84 -27.29 4.38 -8.90
C PRO A 84 -25.94 3.81 -9.37
N TYR A 85 -25.09 3.54 -8.39
CA TYR A 85 -23.75 2.98 -8.55
C TYR A 85 -23.77 1.70 -9.39
N GLN A 86 -23.30 1.81 -10.63
CA GLN A 86 -22.80 0.66 -11.39
C GLN A 86 -21.27 0.75 -11.49
N PRO A 87 -20.54 -0.37 -11.30
CA PRO A 87 -19.09 -0.38 -11.37
C PRO A 87 -18.66 -0.35 -12.84
N LYS A 88 -18.24 0.82 -13.34
CA LYS A 88 -17.58 0.90 -14.64
C LYS A 88 -16.08 0.64 -14.49
N CYS A 89 -15.71 -0.62 -14.63
CA CYS A 89 -14.46 -0.99 -15.27
C CYS A 89 -14.58 -0.64 -16.76
N SER A 90 -13.65 0.14 -17.29
CA SER A 90 -13.45 0.23 -18.74
C SER A 90 -12.00 0.57 -19.06
N LEU A 91 -11.36 -0.41 -19.69
CA LEU A 91 -10.14 -0.27 -20.49
C LEU A 91 -10.41 0.76 -21.60
N VAL A 92 -9.55 1.79 -21.71
CA VAL A 92 -9.47 2.67 -22.88
C VAL A 92 -7.99 3.07 -23.09
N PRO A 93 -7.49 3.17 -24.34
CA PRO A 93 -6.05 3.07 -24.65
C PRO A 93 -5.23 4.34 -24.39
N LEU A 94 -3.92 4.08 -24.27
CA LEU A 94 -2.76 4.97 -24.31
C LEU A 94 -3.00 6.31 -25.03
N ASN A 95 -2.80 7.44 -24.33
CA ASN A 95 -2.33 8.74 -24.85
C ASN A 95 -1.97 9.73 -23.71
N ASN A 96 -0.67 9.79 -23.39
CA ASN A 96 0.13 10.92 -22.87
C ASN A 96 -0.47 12.02 -21.96
N ILE A 97 -1.27 11.67 -20.96
CA ILE A 97 -1.40 12.49 -19.74
C ILE A 97 -1.04 11.58 -18.59
N LEU A 98 0.19 11.71 -18.07
CA LEU A 98 0.78 10.87 -17.02
C LEU A 98 -0.27 10.57 -15.93
N PRO A 99 -0.93 9.40 -15.97
CA PRO A 99 -1.72 8.96 -14.84
C PRO A 99 -0.72 8.77 -13.71
N LEU A 100 -1.15 8.93 -12.46
CA LEU A 100 -0.41 8.46 -11.30
C LEU A 100 -0.25 6.93 -11.46
N ALA A 101 0.74 6.50 -12.25
CA ALA A 101 0.80 5.19 -12.83
C ALA A 101 0.89 4.18 -11.70
N ASN A 102 -0.10 3.28 -11.64
CA ASN A 102 -0.12 2.24 -10.63
C ASN A 102 0.81 1.11 -11.07
N TYR A 103 2.11 1.28 -10.86
CA TYR A 103 3.14 0.30 -11.21
C TYR A 103 2.94 -1.03 -10.50
N VAL A 104 2.39 -1.02 -9.28
CA VAL A 104 2.01 -2.25 -8.56
C VAL A 104 0.92 -3.00 -9.33
N GLY A 105 -0.11 -2.29 -9.81
CA GLY A 105 -1.17 -2.89 -10.63
C GLY A 105 -0.66 -3.44 -11.96
N GLN A 106 0.18 -2.66 -12.65
CA GLN A 106 0.80 -3.09 -13.92
C GLN A 106 1.66 -4.35 -13.75
N LEU A 107 2.44 -4.44 -12.67
CA LEU A 107 3.25 -5.62 -12.39
C LEU A 107 2.39 -6.85 -12.06
N ASN A 108 1.29 -6.66 -11.33
CA ASN A 108 0.33 -7.74 -11.06
C ASN A 108 -0.36 -8.24 -12.33
N GLU A 109 -0.76 -7.32 -13.22
CA GLU A 109 -1.35 -7.67 -14.52
C GLU A 109 -0.34 -8.39 -15.42
N PHE A 110 0.92 -7.94 -15.42
CA PHE A 110 2.00 -8.62 -16.13
C PHE A 110 2.18 -10.06 -15.65
N ALA A 111 2.11 -10.28 -14.33
CA ALA A 111 2.21 -11.59 -13.70
C ALA A 111 1.01 -12.48 -14.04
N SER A 112 -0.22 -11.97 -13.88
CA SER A 112 -1.44 -12.73 -14.11
C SER A 112 -1.61 -13.12 -15.57
N ALA A 113 -1.32 -12.21 -16.51
CA ALA A 113 -1.39 -12.48 -17.95
C ALA A 113 -0.47 -13.62 -18.40
N ARG A 114 0.61 -13.89 -17.64
CA ARG A 114 1.62 -14.91 -17.95
C ARG A 114 1.60 -16.10 -17.00
N GLN A 115 0.61 -16.16 -16.10
CA GLN A 115 0.50 -17.19 -15.05
C GLN A 115 1.74 -17.29 -14.14
N PHE A 116 2.45 -16.18 -13.94
CA PHE A 116 3.54 -16.11 -12.96
C PHE A 116 2.99 -15.88 -11.55
N PRO A 117 3.73 -16.32 -10.51
CA PRO A 117 3.39 -15.97 -9.14
C PRO A 117 3.40 -14.45 -8.93
N TYR A 118 2.45 -13.95 -8.14
CA TYR A 118 2.36 -12.52 -7.85
C TYR A 118 3.62 -11.99 -7.13
N PRO A 119 4.00 -10.72 -7.37
CA PRO A 119 5.14 -10.10 -6.71
C PRO A 119 4.92 -9.98 -5.20
N SER A 120 5.99 -10.21 -4.44
CA SER A 120 6.01 -10.06 -2.98
C SER A 120 6.68 -8.74 -2.57
N TYR A 121 6.15 -8.10 -1.53
CA TYR A 121 6.64 -6.82 -1.03
C TYR A 121 7.01 -6.92 0.45
N ASN A 122 8.29 -6.75 0.76
CA ASN A 122 8.79 -6.70 2.13
C ASN A 122 9.15 -5.26 2.50
N GLU A 123 8.57 -4.77 3.58
CA GLU A 123 8.91 -3.45 4.12
C GLU A 123 10.15 -3.58 4.99
N ASN A 124 11.22 -2.89 4.61
CA ASN A 124 12.43 -2.82 5.42
C ASN A 124 12.39 -1.57 6.30
N ILE A 125 13.04 -1.63 7.47
CA ILE A 125 13.20 -0.47 8.33
C ILE A 125 14.10 0.51 7.59
N GLY A 126 13.51 1.58 7.05
CA GLY A 126 14.26 2.66 6.43
C GLY A 126 14.88 3.59 7.46
N THR A 127 15.74 4.50 7.01
CA THR A 127 16.20 5.63 7.82
C THR A 127 14.99 6.48 8.24
N CYS A 128 15.10 7.24 9.34
CA CYS A 128 14.02 8.06 9.93
C CYS A 128 13.27 9.01 8.96
N LEU A 129 13.79 9.25 7.76
CA LEU A 129 13.21 10.14 6.74
C LEU A 129 12.56 9.42 5.55
N ASN A 130 12.86 8.14 5.31
CA ASN A 130 12.45 7.44 4.09
C ASN A 130 11.95 6.02 4.39
N PHE A 131 10.88 5.63 3.70
CA PHE A 131 10.40 4.25 3.70
C PHE A 131 11.11 3.48 2.60
N VAL A 132 11.52 2.24 2.92
CA VAL A 132 12.24 1.35 2.02
C VAL A 132 11.41 0.08 1.85
N VAL A 133 11.09 -0.27 0.61
CA VAL A 133 10.31 -1.46 0.27
C VAL A 133 11.08 -2.28 -0.75
N GLU A 134 11.35 -3.54 -0.42
CA GLU A 134 11.89 -4.52 -1.36
C GLU A 134 10.74 -5.20 -2.10
N CYS A 135 10.80 -5.24 -3.42
CA CYS A 135 9.89 -5.99 -4.28
C CYS A 135 10.64 -7.17 -4.89
N ARG A 136 10.12 -8.38 -4.68
CA ARG A 136 10.63 -9.62 -5.28
C ARG A 136 9.61 -10.16 -6.28
N PHE A 137 10.08 -10.37 -7.50
CA PHE A 137 9.28 -10.96 -8.57
C PHE A 137 10.17 -11.92 -9.36
N LEU A 138 9.81 -13.21 -9.34
CA LEU A 138 10.60 -14.28 -9.94
C LEU A 138 12.06 -14.22 -9.42
N ASN A 139 13.03 -14.01 -10.31
CA ASN A 139 14.45 -13.92 -9.98
C ASN A 139 14.94 -12.47 -9.77
N TRP A 140 14.08 -11.48 -9.98
CA TRP A 140 14.44 -10.08 -9.78
C TRP A 140 14.04 -9.64 -8.38
N SER A 141 14.98 -8.98 -7.71
CA SER A 141 14.70 -8.15 -6.55
C SER A 141 15.10 -6.71 -6.85
N THR A 142 14.29 -5.76 -6.38
CA THR A 142 14.59 -4.33 -6.40
C THR A 142 14.10 -3.68 -5.13
N THR A 143 14.74 -2.58 -4.75
CA THR A 143 14.37 -1.81 -3.57
C THR A 143 13.93 -0.41 -3.99
N GLY A 144 12.72 -0.03 -3.61
CA GLY A 144 12.17 1.30 -3.81
C GLY A 144 12.23 2.11 -2.53
N MET A 145 12.59 3.39 -2.65
CA MET A 145 12.59 4.35 -1.55
C MET A 145 11.56 5.44 -1.80
N GLY A 146 10.95 5.96 -0.74
CA GLY A 146 10.05 7.12 -0.84
C GLY A 146 9.61 7.70 0.49
N PRO A 147 9.00 8.90 0.48
CA PRO A 147 8.56 9.60 1.69
C PRO A 147 7.42 8.89 2.43
N ASN A 148 6.74 7.94 1.78
CA ASN A 148 5.72 7.09 2.40
C ASN A 148 5.78 5.67 1.83
N LYS A 149 5.26 4.69 2.58
CA LYS A 149 5.23 3.27 2.19
C LYS A 149 4.64 3.02 0.80
N LYS A 150 3.59 3.78 0.43
CA LYS A 150 2.92 3.67 -0.86
C LYS A 150 3.85 4.07 -2.01
N SER A 151 4.52 5.22 -1.89
CA SER A 151 5.49 5.73 -2.87
C SER A 151 6.69 4.79 -3.01
N ALA A 152 7.23 4.29 -1.90
CA ALA A 152 8.32 3.31 -1.90
C ALA A 152 7.92 2.01 -2.62
N LYS A 153 6.71 1.48 -2.36
CA LYS A 153 6.17 0.29 -3.02
C LYS A 153 5.96 0.49 -4.53
N GLN A 154 5.39 1.63 -4.91
CA GLN A 154 5.23 2.01 -6.33
C GLN A 154 6.58 2.10 -7.02
N LYS A 155 7.59 2.71 -6.38
CA LYS A 155 8.93 2.82 -6.93
C LYS A 155 9.62 1.47 -7.09
N ALA A 156 9.47 0.56 -6.12
CA ALA A 156 10.00 -0.79 -6.22
C ALA A 156 9.37 -1.56 -7.39
N ALA A 157 8.04 -1.49 -7.56
CA ALA A 157 7.35 -2.13 -8.67
C ALA A 157 7.76 -1.56 -10.05
N GLN A 158 7.96 -0.25 -10.12
CA GLN A 158 8.45 0.42 -11.33
C GLN A 158 9.81 -0.14 -11.76
N LEU A 159 10.76 -0.28 -10.83
CA LEU A 159 12.11 -0.77 -11.13
C LEU A 159 12.10 -2.23 -11.61
N ILE A 160 11.19 -3.07 -11.10
CA ILE A 160 11.01 -4.42 -11.65
C ILE A 160 10.51 -4.32 -13.10
N LEU A 161 9.46 -3.55 -13.39
CA LEU A 161 8.92 -3.42 -14.74
C LEU A 161 9.97 -2.94 -15.75
N GLU A 162 10.81 -1.98 -15.35
CA GLU A 162 11.94 -1.51 -16.18
C GLU A 162 12.95 -2.64 -16.45
N LYS A 163 13.26 -3.49 -15.46
CA LYS A 163 14.11 -4.68 -15.66
C LYS A 163 13.45 -5.71 -16.58
N LEU A 164 12.14 -5.90 -16.47
CA LEU A 164 11.40 -6.84 -17.32
C LEU A 164 11.37 -6.39 -18.80
N GLN A 165 11.43 -5.08 -19.06
CA GLN A 165 11.51 -4.54 -20.43
C GLN A 165 12.88 -4.78 -21.08
N GLN A 166 13.94 -4.97 -20.29
CA GLN A 166 15.30 -5.15 -20.79
C GLN A 166 15.65 -6.62 -21.09
N GLU A 167 14.88 -7.58 -20.56
CA GLU A 167 15.12 -9.01 -20.79
C GLU A 167 14.14 -9.59 -21.81
N ASP A 168 14.65 -10.44 -22.70
CA ASP A 168 13.81 -11.21 -23.61
C ASP A 168 12.90 -12.18 -22.86
N ILE A 169 11.63 -12.19 -23.28
CA ILE A 169 10.55 -12.97 -22.64
C ILE A 169 10.88 -14.48 -22.64
N SER A 170 11.54 -14.99 -23.69
CA SER A 170 11.94 -16.40 -23.79
C SER A 170 12.93 -16.80 -22.69
N THR A 171 13.93 -15.94 -22.45
CA THR A 171 14.92 -16.11 -21.38
C THR A 171 14.26 -16.08 -19.99
N MET A 172 13.19 -15.30 -19.85
CA MET A 172 12.38 -15.22 -18.64
C MET A 172 11.73 -16.55 -18.27
N TYR A 173 11.11 -17.22 -19.25
CA TYR A 173 10.45 -18.52 -19.05
C TYR A 173 11.43 -19.64 -18.73
N GLN A 174 12.58 -19.68 -19.41
CA GLN A 174 13.63 -20.67 -19.14
C GLN A 174 14.17 -20.54 -17.72
N LYS A 175 14.44 -19.31 -17.26
CA LYS A 175 14.86 -19.04 -15.88
C LYS A 175 13.82 -19.47 -14.85
N PHE A 176 12.52 -19.28 -15.14
CA PHE A 176 11.45 -19.69 -14.23
C PHE A 176 11.34 -21.22 -14.13
N GLN A 177 11.40 -21.93 -15.25
CA GLN A 177 11.38 -23.40 -15.26
C GLN A 177 12.58 -23.98 -14.50
N ASN A 178 13.79 -23.47 -14.75
CA ASN A 178 15.00 -23.90 -14.04
C ASN A 178 14.94 -23.61 -12.53
N LEU A 179 14.28 -22.52 -12.12
CA LEU A 179 14.07 -22.22 -10.70
C LEU A 179 13.11 -23.21 -10.05
N SER A 180 12.05 -23.60 -10.76
CA SER A 180 11.09 -24.59 -10.25
C SER A 180 11.73 -25.97 -10.06
N ILE A 181 12.60 -26.37 -11.00
CA ILE A 181 13.36 -27.63 -10.94
C ILE A 181 14.36 -27.61 -9.79
N SER A 182 15.17 -26.55 -9.67
CA SER A 182 16.17 -26.46 -8.59
C SER A 182 15.54 -26.39 -7.20
N LYS A 183 14.40 -25.69 -7.04
CA LYS A 183 13.67 -25.65 -5.76
C LYS A 183 13.16 -27.04 -5.34
N PHE A 184 12.74 -27.85 -6.30
CA PHE A 184 12.29 -29.23 -6.06
C PHE A 184 13.44 -30.20 -5.74
N GLU A 185 14.60 -30.03 -6.37
CA GLU A 185 15.81 -30.80 -6.03
C GLU A 185 16.31 -30.47 -4.61
N VAL A 186 16.31 -29.19 -4.23
CA VAL A 186 16.67 -28.76 -2.88
C VAL A 186 15.71 -29.32 -1.84
N SER A 187 14.38 -29.32 -2.10
CA SER A 187 13.42 -29.89 -1.16
C SER A 187 13.61 -31.40 -0.96
N LYS A 188 13.89 -32.14 -2.04
CA LYS A 188 14.22 -33.58 -1.94
C LYS A 188 15.45 -33.85 -1.09
N LEU A 189 16.49 -33.03 -1.25
CA LEU A 189 17.70 -33.15 -0.44
C LEU A 189 17.43 -32.82 1.04
N THR A 190 16.62 -31.79 1.32
CA THR A 190 16.27 -31.47 2.72
C THR A 190 15.43 -32.56 3.36
N ASP A 191 14.48 -33.16 2.63
CA ASP A 191 13.64 -34.24 3.14
C ASP A 191 14.49 -35.48 3.46
N ALA A 192 15.42 -35.84 2.56
CA ALA A 192 16.36 -36.95 2.79
C ALA A 192 17.29 -36.71 3.99
N ILE A 193 17.72 -35.46 4.20
CA ILE A 193 18.52 -35.07 5.37
C ILE A 193 17.68 -35.21 6.65
N VAL A 194 16.48 -34.65 6.68
CA VAL A 194 15.58 -34.72 7.84
C VAL A 194 15.25 -36.16 8.20
N GLU A 195 14.94 -37.00 7.22
CA GLU A 195 14.69 -38.42 7.41
C GLU A 195 15.90 -39.13 8.03
N LYS A 196 17.11 -38.90 7.49
CA LYS A 196 18.36 -39.46 8.00
C LYS A 196 18.64 -39.08 9.46
N TYR A 197 18.37 -37.83 9.85
CA TYR A 197 18.59 -37.37 11.23
C TYR A 197 17.47 -37.78 12.19
N SER A 198 16.23 -37.96 11.70
CA SER A 198 15.10 -38.45 12.51
C SER A 198 15.20 -39.92 12.89
N ALA A 199 15.93 -40.72 12.12
CA ALA A 199 16.19 -42.13 12.38
C ALA A 199 17.31 -42.39 13.41
N LEU A 200 17.98 -41.34 13.89
CA LEU A 200 18.97 -41.49 14.95
C LEU A 200 18.24 -41.72 16.29
N PRO A 201 18.65 -42.74 17.09
CA PRO A 201 18.07 -42.93 18.40
C PRO A 201 18.29 -41.66 19.24
N SER A 202 17.22 -41.17 19.86
CA SER A 202 17.33 -40.06 20.81
C SER A 202 18.35 -40.47 21.86
N PHE A 203 19.53 -39.84 21.88
CA PHE A 203 20.43 -39.96 23.01
C PHE A 203 19.67 -39.40 24.21
N GLY A 204 19.20 -40.31 25.05
CA GLY A 204 18.51 -39.99 26.28
C GLY A 204 19.37 -39.00 27.05
N ILE A 205 18.87 -37.78 27.19
CA ILE A 205 19.51 -36.74 27.98
C ILE A 205 19.39 -37.26 29.41
N ASN A 206 20.48 -37.85 29.91
CA ASN A 206 20.56 -38.32 31.27
C ASN A 206 20.33 -37.09 32.18
N SER A 207 19.26 -37.15 32.96
CA SER A 207 18.83 -36.13 33.90
C SER A 207 19.95 -35.78 34.88
N SER A 208 20.71 -34.71 34.61
CA SER A 208 21.60 -34.09 35.62
C SER A 208 22.02 -32.64 35.38
N ILE A 209 21.44 -31.89 34.41
CA ILE A 209 21.87 -30.50 34.16
C ILE A 209 20.72 -29.46 34.27
N GLU A 210 19.54 -29.85 34.72
CA GLU A 210 18.45 -28.90 35.05
C GLU A 210 18.69 -28.14 36.38
N LYS A 211 19.83 -27.48 36.57
CA LYS A 211 19.99 -26.45 37.62
C LYS A 211 21.01 -25.39 37.25
N LYS A 212 20.87 -24.68 36.12
CA LYS A 212 21.66 -23.44 35.96
C LYS A 212 21.20 -22.37 34.97
N TRP A 213 19.91 -22.11 34.80
CA TRP A 213 19.49 -20.82 34.20
C TRP A 213 18.23 -20.27 34.87
N ARG A 214 18.34 -19.95 36.17
CA ARG A 214 17.42 -19.01 36.79
C ARG A 214 17.86 -17.61 36.37
N ILE A 215 17.17 -17.09 35.37
CA ILE A 215 17.28 -15.72 34.87
C ILE A 215 17.23 -14.77 36.08
N GLN A 216 18.34 -14.08 36.37
CA GLN A 216 18.28 -12.91 37.24
C GLN A 216 17.75 -11.73 36.42
N SER A 217 16.56 -11.29 36.79
CA SER A 217 16.02 -9.98 36.42
C SER A 217 16.92 -8.89 37.02
N TRP A 218 17.54 -8.08 36.16
CA TRP A 218 18.16 -6.83 36.58
C TRP A 218 17.26 -5.69 36.12
N THR A 219 16.53 -5.12 37.08
CA THR A 219 15.96 -3.78 37.02
C THR A 219 16.98 -2.82 37.64
N TRP A 220 17.46 -1.85 36.87
CA TRP A 220 17.82 -0.51 37.33
C TRP A 220 17.62 0.46 36.16
#